data_AF-A0A7X6CBR9-F1
#
_entry.id   AF-A0A7X6CBR9-F1
#
_cell.length_a   1.000
_cell.length_b   1.000
_cell.length_c   1.000
_cell.angle_alpha   90.00
_cell.angle_beta   90.00
_cell.angle_gamma   90.00
#
_symmetry.space_group_name_H-M   'P 1'
#
loop_
_entity.id
_entity.type
_entity.pdbx_description
1 polymer ?
#
loop_
_entity_poly.entity_id
_entity_poly.type
_entity_poly.pdbx_seq_one_letter_code
_entity_poly.pdbx_strand_id
1 'polypeptide(L)' 'MDMPTSLSMEQQFKLQVLRDQVKSLSQDQAQEYLIEVMRQNMVKENLLKYWMKKF' A
#
# COMPACT_ATOMS: atom_id res chain seq x y z
N MET A 1 -15.70 -18.41 -7.25
CA MET A 1 -15.11 -17.77 -6.06
C MET A 1 -14.38 -16.55 -6.56
N ASP A 2 -15.07 -15.42 -6.62
CA ASP A 2 -14.44 -14.17 -7.05
C ASP A 2 -13.47 -13.75 -5.95
N MET A 3 -12.17 -13.78 -6.25
CA MET A 3 -11.19 -13.22 -5.33
C MET A 3 -11.53 -11.73 -5.13
N PRO A 4 -11.55 -11.23 -3.88
CA PRO A 4 -11.88 -9.84 -3.61
C PRO A 4 -10.66 -8.98 -3.97
N THR A 5 -10.43 -8.81 -5.27
CA THR A 5 -9.36 -7.97 -5.84
C THR A 5 -9.75 -6.49 -5.84
N SER A 6 -11.03 -6.21 -5.63
CA SER A 6 -11.57 -4.86 -5.53
C SER A 6 -11.35 -4.28 -4.13
N LEU A 7 -11.06 -2.98 -4.09
CA LEU A 7 -10.98 -2.24 -2.84
C LEU A 7 -12.36 -2.06 -2.23
N SER A 8 -12.45 -2.16 -0.90
CA SER A 8 -13.64 -1.76 -0.16
C SER A 8 -13.89 -0.25 -0.29
N MET A 9 -15.13 0.20 -0.04
CA MET A 9 -15.47 1.62 -0.03
C MET A 9 -14.57 2.44 0.92
N GLU A 10 -14.25 1.88 2.09
CA GLU A 10 -13.34 2.50 3.06
C GLU A 10 -11.91 2.64 2.51
N GLN A 11 -11.41 1.61 1.83
CA GLN A 11 -10.09 1.65 1.20
C GLN A 11 -10.04 2.69 0.07
N GLN A 12 -11.10 2.80 -0.72
CA GLN A 12 -11.23 3.84 -1.76
C GLN A 12 -11.23 5.24 -1.15
N PHE A 13 -11.93 5.45 -0.03
CA PHE A 13 -11.91 6.71 0.70
C PHE A 13 -10.51 7.04 1.24
N LYS A 14 -9.82 6.07 1.85
CA LYS A 14 -8.42 6.25 2.31
C LYS A 14 -7.48 6.64 1.17
N LEU A 15 -7.65 6.05 -0.02
CA LEU A 15 -6.88 6.44 -1.20
C LEU A 15 -7.15 7.87 -1.65
N GLN A 16 -8.38 8.35 -1.54
CA GLN A 16 -8.71 9.73 -1.87
C GLN A 16 -8.00 10.71 -0.92
N VAL A 17 -8.03 10.44 0.40
CA VAL A 17 -7.31 11.25 1.40
C VAL A 17 -5.80 11.23 1.14
N LEU A 18 -5.23 10.05 0.86
CA LEU A 18 -3.82 9.91 0.54
C LEU A 18 -3.43 10.69 -0.73
N ARG A 19 -4.29 10.69 -1.76
CA ARG A 19 -4.06 11.46 -2.99
C ARG A 19 -3.93 12.95 -2.70
N ASP A 20 -4.77 13.48 -1.83
CA ASP A 20 -4.71 14.91 -1.49
C ASP A 20 -3.50 15.24 -0.61
N GLN A 21 -3.08 14.33 0.27
CA GLN A 21 -1.83 14.46 1.03
C GLN A 21 -0.59 14.43 0.12
N VAL A 22 -0.53 13.51 -0.84
CA VAL A 22 0.61 13.37 -1.77
C VAL A 22 0.82 14.63 -2.61
N LYS A 23 -0.25 15.34 -3.00
CA LYS A 23 -0.14 16.61 -3.74
C LYS A 23 0.58 17.71 -2.94
N SER A 24 0.60 17.62 -1.62
CA SER A 24 1.24 18.62 -0.75
C SER A 24 2.73 18.33 -0.49
N LEU A 25 3.24 17.19 -0.95
CA LEU A 25 4.63 16.80 -0.71
C LEU A 25 5.59 17.55 -1.63
N SER A 26 6.78 17.87 -1.11
CA SER A 26 7.91 18.22 -1.95
C SER A 26 8.40 17.00 -2.74
N GLN A 27 9.20 17.25 -3.77
CA GLN A 27 9.81 16.18 -4.57
C GLN A 27 10.64 15.22 -3.71
N ASP A 28 11.48 15.74 -2.81
CA ASP A 28 12.34 14.93 -1.95
C ASP A 28 11.51 14.05 -1.00
N GLN A 29 10.46 14.61 -0.39
CA GLN A 29 9.53 13.86 0.46
C GLN A 29 8.81 12.76 -0.33
N ALA A 30 8.35 13.06 -1.54
CA ALA A 30 7.69 12.09 -2.40
C ALA A 30 8.64 10.94 -2.80
N GLN A 31 9.91 11.24 -3.10
CA GLN A 31 10.92 10.24 -3.40
C GLN A 31 11.21 9.34 -2.20
N GLU A 32 11.38 9.92 -1.01
CA GLU A 32 11.62 9.16 0.22
C GLU A 32 10.44 8.26 0.57
N TYR A 33 9.21 8.78 0.53
CA TYR A 33 8.02 7.99 0.81
C TYR A 33 7.76 6.90 -0.23
N LEU A 34 8.09 7.13 -1.50
CA LEU A 34 7.96 6.09 -2.53
C LEU A 34 8.87 4.90 -2.22
N ILE A 35 10.13 5.16 -1.85
CA ILE A 35 11.08 4.11 -1.48
C ILE A 35 10.57 3.34 -0.25
N GLU A 36 10.06 4.04 0.76
CA GLU A 36 9.53 3.41 1.97
C GLU A 36 8.29 2.55 1.71
N VAL A 37 7.36 3.00 0.86
CA VAL A 37 6.19 2.21 0.45
C VAL A 37 6.64 0.93 -0.29
N MET A 38 7.64 1.02 -1.16
CA MET A 38 8.19 -0.15 -1.85
C MET A 38 8.83 -1.14 -0.87
N ARG A 39 9.58 -0.65 0.12
CA ARG A 39 10.14 -1.49 1.19
C ARG A 39 9.04 -2.20 1.98
N GLN A 40 7.99 -1.47 2.36
CA GLN A 40 6.86 -2.05 3.10
C GLN A 40 6.10 -3.10 2.28
N ASN A 41 6.00 -2.92 0.95
CA ASN A 41 5.39 -3.93 0.07
C ASN A 41 6.20 -5.23 0.06
N MET A 42 7.53 -5.17 0.03
CA MET A 42 8.38 -6.37 0.13
C MET A 42 8.21 -7.09 1.48
N VAL A 43 8.09 -6.33 2.59
CA VAL A 43 7.82 -6.91 3.91
C VAL A 43 6.46 -7.59 3.95
N LYS A 44 5.41 -6.96 3.41
CA LYS A 44 4.08 -7.57 3.29
C LYS A 44 4.12 -8.86 2.47
N GLU A 45 4.89 -8.89 1.38
CA GLU A 45 5.07 -10.09 0.56
C GLU A 45 5.73 -11.23 1.36
N ASN A 46 6.78 -10.92 2.13
CA ASN A 46 7.43 -11.89 3.02
C ASN A 46 6.46 -12.46 4.06
N LEU A 47 5.60 -11.62 4.65
CA LEU A 47 4.57 -12.04 5.61
C LEU A 47 3.53 -12.95 4.96
N LEU A 48 3.01 -12.58 3.78
CA LEU A 48 2.07 -13.41 3.03
C LEU A 48 2.68 -14.76 2.68
N LYS A 49 3.94 -14.79 2.19
CA LYS A 49 4.69 -16.03 1.92
C LYS A 49 4.85 -16.88 3.18
N TYR A 50 5.16 -16.27 4.31
CA TYR A 50 5.28 -16.96 5.60
C TYR A 50 3.95 -17.58 6.02
N TRP A 51 2.84 -16.84 5.93
CA TRP A 51 1.52 -17.35 6.27
C TRP A 51 1.07 -18.47 5.34
N MET A 52 1.24 -18.32 4.03
CA MET A 52 0.89 -19.37 3.06
C MET A 52 1.70 -20.67 3.24
N LYS A 53 2.92 -20.61 3.78
CA LYS A 53 3.71 -21.79 4.13
C LYS A 53 3.30 -22.46 5.44
N LYS A 54 2.56 -21.74 6.29
CA LYS A 54 2.13 -22.19 7.62
C LYS A 54 0.71 -22.77 7.62
N PHE A 55 -0.06 -22.50 6.56
CA PHE A 55 -1.28 -23.21 6.18
C PHE A 55 -0.95 -24.39 5.26
#